data_AF-A0A2V2FPM9-F1
#
_entry.id   AF-A0A2V2FPM9-F1
#
_cell.length_a   1.000
_cell.length_b   1.000
_cell.length_c   1.000
_cell.angle_alpha   90.00
_cell.angle_beta   90.00
_cell.angle_gamma   90.00
#
_symmetry.space_group_name_H-M   'P 1'
#
loop_
_entity.id
_entity.type
_entity.pdbx_description
1 polymer ?
#
loop_
_entity_poly.entity_id
_entity_poly.type
_entity_poly.pdbx_seq_one_letter_code
_entity_poly.pdbx_strand_id
1 'polypeptide(L)'
;MVEVSIGELLLAFVAAMGIPSAIMGLIVWRFKGHIEAREEAQAEKAKAQQDLFLLIVQSTRASIALGEATAHAMQRGHTNGDMETALAYATDIKHKQKDFLAQQGIHALLDE
;
A
#
# COMPACT_ATOMS: atom_id res chain seq x y z
N MET A 1 -35.93 -56.70 -13.76
CA MET A 1 -36.57 -55.71 -12.87
C MET A 1 -35.50 -55.32 -11.87
N VAL A 2 -34.87 -54.17 -12.05
CA VAL A 2 -33.84 -53.70 -11.11
C VAL A 2 -34.63 -53.05 -9.97
N GLU A 3 -34.75 -53.74 -8.84
CA GLU A 3 -35.26 -53.13 -7.61
C GLU A 3 -34.17 -52.20 -7.07
N VAL A 4 -34.10 -50.98 -7.62
CA VAL A 4 -33.21 -49.97 -7.08
C VAL A 4 -33.77 -49.58 -5.72
N SER A 5 -33.07 -50.00 -4.66
CA SER A 5 -33.39 -49.62 -3.29
C SER A 5 -33.39 -48.09 -3.17
N ILE A 6 -34.44 -47.53 -2.55
CA ILE A 6 -34.55 -46.09 -2.26
C ILE A 6 -33.29 -45.58 -1.54
N GLY A 7 -32.65 -46.43 -0.72
CA GLY A 7 -31.39 -46.11 -0.06
C GLY A 7 -30.21 -45.95 -1.02
N GLU A 8 -30.12 -46.77 -2.06
CA GLU A 8 -29.09 -46.69 -3.11
C GLU A 8 -29.26 -45.45 -3.98
N LEU A 9 -30.52 -45.12 -4.30
CA LEU A 9 -30.87 -43.94 -5.10
C LEU A 9 -30.57 -42.64 -4.32
N LEU A 10 -30.85 -42.60 -3.03
CA LEU A 10 -30.50 -41.47 -2.15
C LEU A 10 -28.98 -41.30 -2.01
N LEU A 11 -28.24 -42.39 -1.85
CA LEU A 11 -26.79 -42.35 -1.69
C LEU A 11 -26.10 -41.90 -2.99
N ALA A 12 -26.60 -42.35 -4.15
CA ALA A 12 -26.15 -41.86 -5.45
C ALA A 12 -26.47 -40.37 -5.67
N PHE A 13 -27.62 -39.90 -5.20
CA PHE A 13 -28.03 -38.49 -5.31
C PHE A 13 -27.17 -37.58 -4.42
N VAL A 14 -26.89 -38.00 -3.18
CA VAL A 14 -26.00 -37.29 -2.26
C VAL A 14 -24.56 -37.28 -2.79
N ALA A 15 -24.07 -38.39 -3.34
CA ALA A 15 -22.74 -38.44 -3.97
C ALA A 15 -22.67 -37.53 -5.21
N ALA A 16 -23.71 -37.53 -6.05
CA ALA A 16 -23.80 -36.69 -7.25
C ALA A 16 -23.84 -35.20 -6.93
N MET A 17 -24.42 -34.79 -5.80
CA MET A 17 -24.41 -33.39 -5.35
C MET A 17 -23.15 -33.02 -4.55
N GLY A 18 -22.62 -33.96 -3.75
CA GLY A 18 -21.47 -33.71 -2.88
C GLY A 18 -20.13 -33.58 -3.62
N ILE A 19 -19.93 -34.36 -4.69
CA ILE A 19 -18.68 -34.33 -5.47
C ILE A 19 -18.49 -32.96 -6.16
N PRO A 20 -19.47 -32.39 -6.88
CA PRO A 20 -19.36 -31.05 -7.46
C PRO A 20 -19.17 -29.95 -6.41
N SER A 21 -19.85 -30.03 -5.26
CA SER A 21 -19.71 -29.04 -4.18
C SER A 21 -18.32 -29.07 -3.53
N ALA A 22 -17.73 -30.25 -3.33
CA ALA A 22 -16.37 -30.37 -2.81
C ALA A 22 -15.33 -29.83 -3.79
N ILE A 23 -15.49 -30.11 -5.10
CA ILE A 23 -14.64 -29.55 -6.16
C ILE A 23 -14.78 -28.03 -6.21
N MET A 24 -16.00 -27.50 -6.17
CA MET A 24 -16.24 -26.05 -6.13
C MET A 24 -15.62 -25.40 -4.89
N GLY A 25 -15.73 -26.02 -3.72
CA GLY A 25 -15.09 -25.55 -2.48
C GLY A 25 -13.56 -25.48 -2.59
N LEU A 26 -12.92 -26.50 -3.19
CA LEU A 26 -11.48 -26.50 -3.44
C LEU A 26 -11.06 -25.39 -4.43
N ILE A 27 -11.84 -25.18 -5.49
CA ILE A 27 -11.59 -24.10 -6.46
C ILE A 27 -11.70 -22.74 -5.77
N VAL A 28 -12.79 -22.47 -5.04
CA VAL A 28 -13.00 -21.21 -4.32
C VAL A 28 -11.90 -20.97 -3.28
N TRP A 29 -11.46 -22.01 -2.56
CA TRP A 29 -10.36 -21.89 -1.61
C TRP A 29 -9.05 -21.48 -2.30
N ARG A 30 -8.73 -22.10 -3.44
CA ARG A 30 -7.55 -21.75 -4.25
C ARG A 30 -7.62 -20.31 -4.78
N PHE A 31 -8.80 -19.85 -5.17
CA PHE A 31 -9.03 -18.47 -5.62
C PHE A 31 -8.96 -17.46 -4.47
N LYS A 32 -9.52 -17.78 -3.29
CA LYS A 32 -9.48 -16.91 -2.12
C LYS A 32 -8.05 -16.56 -1.74
N GLY A 33 -7.15 -17.55 -1.68
CA GLY A 33 -5.74 -17.28 -1.38
C GLY A 33 -5.04 -16.39 -2.41
N HIS A 34 -5.41 -16.49 -3.69
CA HIS A 34 -4.89 -15.59 -4.74
C HIS A 34 -5.45 -14.16 -4.64
N ILE A 35 -6.71 -14.02 -4.23
CA ILE A 35 -7.34 -12.72 -4.03
C ILE A 35 -6.73 -12.03 -2.81
N GLU A 36 -6.61 -12.75 -1.70
CA GLU A 36 -6.05 -12.26 -0.43
C GLU A 36 -4.60 -11.77 -0.62
N ALA A 37 -3.75 -12.55 -1.31
CA ALA A 37 -2.39 -12.13 -1.64
C ALA A 37 -2.34 -10.88 -2.55
N ARG A 38 -3.32 -10.71 -3.44
CA ARG A 38 -3.41 -9.51 -4.30
C ARG A 38 -3.90 -8.30 -3.52
N GLU A 39 -4.85 -8.47 -2.61
CA GLU A 39 -5.37 -7.42 -1.75
C GLU A 39 -4.29 -6.92 -0.78
N GLU A 40 -3.50 -7.82 -0.18
CA GLU A 40 -2.36 -7.47 0.67
C GLU A 40 -1.32 -6.66 -0.12
N ALA A 41 -0.91 -7.14 -1.30
CA ALA A 41 0.05 -6.42 -2.14
C ALA A 41 -0.49 -5.05 -2.61
N GLN A 42 -1.79 -4.93 -2.84
CA GLN A 42 -2.43 -3.65 -3.17
C GLN A 42 -2.50 -2.71 -1.96
N ALA A 43 -2.77 -3.24 -0.76
CA ALA A 43 -2.80 -2.46 0.47
C ALA A 43 -1.42 -1.90 0.81
N GLU A 44 -0.35 -2.69 0.67
CA GLU A 44 1.02 -2.22 0.88
C GLU A 44 1.40 -1.11 -0.11
N LYS A 45 1.08 -1.29 -1.41
CA LYS A 45 1.29 -0.26 -2.42
C LYS A 45 0.51 1.01 -2.13
N ALA A 46 -0.75 0.89 -1.70
CA ALA A 46 -1.58 2.05 -1.34
C ALA A 46 -0.99 2.81 -0.14
N LYS A 47 -0.47 2.09 0.87
CA LYS A 47 0.19 2.70 2.02
C LYS A 47 1.47 3.42 1.61
N ALA A 48 2.33 2.79 0.81
CA ALA A 48 3.54 3.43 0.29
C ALA A 48 3.24 4.69 -0.54
N GLN A 49 2.15 4.67 -1.32
CA GLN A 49 1.68 5.86 -2.05
C GLN A 49 1.20 6.98 -1.12
N GLN A 50 0.47 6.66 -0.05
CA GLN A 50 0.05 7.64 0.95
C GLN A 50 1.25 8.29 1.66
N ASP A 51 2.24 7.50 2.05
CA ASP A 51 3.46 7.98 2.69
C ASP A 51 4.27 8.88 1.75
N LEU A 52 4.39 8.49 0.47
CA LEU A 52 5.02 9.33 -0.55
C LEU A 52 4.29 10.66 -0.73
N PHE A 53 2.95 10.64 -0.80
CA PHE A 53 2.15 11.85 -0.94
C PHE A 53 2.33 12.79 0.26
N LEU A 54 2.32 12.25 1.48
CA LEU A 54 2.54 13.01 2.70
C LEU A 54 3.91 13.70 2.70
N LEU A 55 4.94 12.99 2.25
CA LEU A 55 6.30 13.51 2.14
C LEU A 55 6.43 14.62 1.09
N ILE A 56 5.73 14.49 -0.04
CA ILE A 56 5.65 15.56 -1.05
C ILE A 56 4.99 16.81 -0.45
N VAL A 57 3.87 16.66 0.24
CA VAL A 57 3.17 17.79 0.89
C VAL A 57 4.07 18.47 1.92
N GLN A 58 4.80 17.70 2.72
CA GLN A 58 5.77 18.25 3.68
C GLN A 58 6.90 19.01 2.97
N SER A 59 7.42 18.48 1.86
CA SER A 59 8.46 19.13 1.05
C SER A 59 7.97 20.46 0.46
N THR A 60 6.73 20.50 -0.05
CA THR A 60 6.10 21.74 -0.51
C THR A 60 5.96 22.75 0.62
N ARG A 61 5.48 22.34 1.80
CA ARG A 61 5.37 23.22 2.98
C ARG A 61 6.72 23.77 3.43
N ALA A 62 7.75 22.93 3.43
CA ALA A 62 9.11 23.36 3.76
C ALA A 62 9.66 24.38 2.76
N SER A 63 9.38 24.19 1.48
CA SER A 63 9.76 25.12 0.41
C SER A 63 9.05 26.46 0.53
N ILE A 64 7.76 26.44 0.89
CA ILE A 64 6.97 27.65 1.17
C ILE A 64 7.53 28.38 2.39
N ALA A 65 7.74 27.68 3.52
CA ALA A 65 8.29 28.29 4.73
C ALA A 65 9.68 28.92 4.50
N LEU A 66 10.54 28.24 3.72
CA LEU A 66 11.82 28.79 3.31
C LEU A 66 11.66 30.02 2.40
N GLY A 67 10.70 29.99 1.47
CA GLY A 67 10.35 31.13 0.62
C GLY A 67 9.84 32.33 1.42
N GLU A 68 8.96 32.10 2.40
CA GLU A 68 8.43 33.13 3.30
C GLU A 68 9.54 33.75 4.16
N ALA A 69 10.40 32.92 4.76
CA ALA A 69 11.55 33.40 5.52
C ALA A 69 12.51 34.22 4.63
N THR A 70 12.70 33.79 3.37
CA THR A 70 13.54 34.51 2.40
C THR A 70 12.93 35.86 2.04
N ALA A 71 11.62 35.90 1.76
CA ALA A 71 10.90 37.13 1.46
C ALA A 71 10.95 38.10 2.66
N HIS A 72 10.78 37.60 3.89
CA HIS A 72 10.90 38.41 5.10
C HIS A 72 12.33 38.94 5.31
N ALA A 73 13.36 38.14 5.08
CA ALA A 73 14.75 38.58 5.16
C ALA A 73 15.05 39.67 4.12
N MET A 74 14.53 39.53 2.89
CA MET A 74 14.65 40.55 1.85
C MET A 74 13.94 41.86 2.21
N GLN A 75 12.72 41.80 2.78
CA GLN A 75 11.99 42.98 3.25
C GLN A 75 12.71 43.70 4.40
N ARG A 76 13.34 42.93 5.31
CA ARG A 76 14.08 43.46 6.46
C ARG A 76 15.49 43.95 6.08
N GLY A 77 16.04 43.51 4.95
CA GLY A 77 17.38 43.87 4.47
C GLY A 77 18.53 43.13 5.17
N HIS A 78 18.23 42.12 5.98
CA HIS A 78 19.22 41.27 6.66
C HIS A 78 18.59 39.91 6.99
N THR A 79 19.41 38.86 7.00
CA THR A 79 18.98 37.52 7.40
C THR A 79 18.89 37.43 8.92
N ASN A 80 17.79 36.87 9.42
CA ASN A 80 17.56 36.62 10.84
C ASN A 80 17.40 35.11 11.11
N GLY A 81 17.22 34.71 12.38
CA GLY A 81 17.10 33.30 12.79
C GLY A 81 15.92 32.54 12.17
N ASP A 82 14.93 33.25 11.62
CA ASP A 82 13.79 32.66 10.89
C ASP A 82 14.27 31.91 9.64
N MET A 83 15.29 32.44 8.95
CA MET A 83 15.89 31.80 7.77
C MET A 83 16.66 30.54 8.12
N GLU A 84 17.43 30.57 9.21
CA GLU A 84 18.17 29.39 9.67
C GLU A 84 17.22 28.27 10.09
N THR A 85 16.13 28.62 10.79
CA THR A 85 15.09 27.68 11.20
C THR A 85 14.38 27.07 9.98
N ALA A 86 14.00 27.90 9.01
CA ALA A 86 13.35 27.42 7.79
C ALA A 86 14.29 26.54 6.94
N LEU A 87 15.58 26.87 6.88
CA LEU A 87 16.59 26.09 6.18
C LEU A 87 16.84 24.74 6.86
N ALA A 88 16.89 24.71 8.20
CA ALA A 88 17.00 23.48 8.97
C ALA A 88 15.78 22.57 8.74
N TYR A 89 14.57 23.13 8.77
CA TYR A 89 13.34 22.40 8.46
C TYR A 89 13.34 21.83 7.04
N ALA A 90 13.70 22.63 6.03
CA ALA A 90 13.78 22.15 4.65
C ALA A 90 14.85 21.07 4.45
N THR A 91 15.97 21.17 5.17
CA THR A 91 17.04 20.17 5.14
C THR A 91 16.58 18.84 5.75
N ASP A 92 15.90 18.87 6.89
CA ASP A 92 15.34 17.68 7.53
C ASP A 92 14.33 16.95 6.62
N ILE A 93 13.37 17.69 6.03
CA ILE A 93 12.40 17.10 5.10
C ILE A 93 13.08 16.54 3.84
N LYS A 94 14.10 17.23 3.30
CA LYS A 94 14.88 16.73 2.17
C LYS A 94 15.58 15.40 2.49
N HIS A 95 16.15 15.27 3.69
CA HIS A 95 16.78 14.02 4.11
C HIS A 95 15.77 12.89 4.27
N LYS A 96 14.64 13.15 4.94
CA LYS A 96 13.53 12.19 5.03
C LYS A 96 13.03 11.75 3.66
N GLN A 97 12.94 12.68 2.71
CA GLN A 97 12.54 12.38 1.33
C GLN A 97 13.54 11.47 0.62
N LYS A 98 14.83 11.76 0.75
CA LYS A 98 15.90 10.92 0.19
C LYS A 98 15.88 9.51 0.80
N ASP A 99 15.78 9.40 2.12
CA ASP A 99 15.85 8.12 2.82
C ASP A 99 14.65 7.24 2.49
N PHE A 100 13.45 7.82 2.41
CA PHE A 100 12.25 7.12 1.97
C PHE A 100 12.39 6.57 0.55
N LEU A 101 12.86 7.40 -0.40
CA LEU A 101 13.07 6.96 -1.78
C LEU A 101 14.16 5.88 -1.89
N ALA A 102 15.22 5.95 -1.07
CA ALA A 102 16.24 4.92 -1.01
C ALA A 102 15.68 3.59 -0.47
N GLN A 103 14.86 3.62 0.59
CA GLN A 103 14.20 2.44 1.13
C GLN A 103 13.25 1.80 0.12
N GLN A 104 12.41 2.60 -0.54
CA GLN A 104 11.50 2.11 -1.59
C GLN A 104 12.27 1.55 -2.80
N GLY A 105 13.38 2.17 -3.18
CA GLY A 105 14.26 1.67 -4.25
C GLY A 105 14.91 0.34 -3.90
N ILE A 106 15.38 0.14 -2.66
CA ILE A 106 15.91 -1.15 -2.20
C ILE A 106 14.81 -2.21 -2.16
N HIS A 107 13.62 -1.89 -1.66
CA HIS A 107 12.51 -2.83 -1.61
C HIS A 107 12.10 -3.28 -3.03
N ALA A 108 12.03 -2.35 -3.99
CA ALA A 108 11.75 -2.67 -5.38
C ALA A 108 12.81 -3.59 -6.02
N LEU A 109 14.08 -3.48 -5.61
CA LEU A 109 15.15 -4.38 -6.09
C LEU A 109 15.15 -5.76 -5.42
N LEU A 110 14.59 -5.89 -4.21
CA LEU A 110 14.51 -7.16 -3.46
C LEU A 110 13.25 -7.96 -3.81
N ASP A 111 12.22 -7.31 -4.37
CA ASP A 111 10.95 -7.92 -4.76
C ASP A 111 10.95 -8.43 -6.23
N GLU A 112 12.05 -8.22 -7.00
CA GLU A 112 12.32 -8.82 -8.33
C GLU A 112 13.01 -10.20 -8.22
#